data_AF-A0A3N5U416-F1
#
_entry.id   AF-A0A3N5U416-F1
#
_cell.length_a   1.000
_cell.length_b   1.000
_cell.length_c   1.000
_cell.angle_alpha   90.00
_cell.angle_beta   90.00
_cell.angle_gamma   90.00
#
_symmetry.space_group_name_H-M   'P 1'
#
loop_
_entity.id
_entity.type
_entity.pdbx_description
1 polymer ?
#
loop_
_entity_poly.entity_id
_entity_poly.type
_entity_poly.pdbx_seq_one_letter_code
_entity_poly.pdbx_strand_id
1 'polypeptide(L)' 'VVIKDPGAKKIDVIKVIRQLSPGLGLGEAKALADTAGGKIMTGVGKDAATEAKKKLEEAGAAVELA' A
#
# COMPACT_ATOMS: atom_id res chain seq x y z
N VAL A 1 6.84 -4.98 1.08
CA VAL A 1 6.23 -3.74 0.52
C VAL A 1 5.76 -2.85 1.66
N VAL A 2 6.37 -1.69 1.80
CA VAL A 2 6.18 -0.78 2.94
C VAL A 2 5.78 0.60 2.45
N ILE A 3 4.69 1.16 2.98
CA ILE A 3 4.26 2.53 2.66
C ILE A 3 5.06 3.54 3.48
N LYS A 4 5.61 4.56 2.81
CA LYS A 4 6.26 5.71 3.44
C LYS A 4 5.29 6.88 3.58
N ASP A 5 4.55 7.16 2.52
CA ASP A 5 3.62 8.28 2.45
C ASP A 5 2.46 7.92 1.49
N PRO A 6 1.19 8.13 1.86
CA PRO A 6 0.04 7.89 0.97
C PRO A 6 -0.21 9.00 -0.06
N GLY A 7 0.57 10.09 -0.03
CA GLY A 7 0.49 11.23 -0.93
C GLY A 7 -0.84 11.99 -0.86
N ALA A 8 -1.03 12.89 -1.83
CA ALA A 8 -2.23 13.72 -1.92
C ALA A 8 -3.48 12.91 -2.33
N LYS A 9 -3.31 11.81 -3.05
CA LYS A 9 -4.39 10.93 -3.56
C LYS A 9 -4.70 9.77 -2.62
N LYS A 10 -4.74 10.07 -1.33
CA LYS A 10 -4.87 9.08 -0.25
C LYS A 10 -6.04 8.10 -0.40
N ILE A 11 -7.19 8.55 -0.92
CA ILE A 11 -8.35 7.67 -1.16
C ILE A 11 -8.02 6.59 -2.20
N ASP A 12 -7.28 6.93 -3.26
CA ASP A 12 -6.91 5.97 -4.30
C ASP A 12 -5.87 4.97 -3.78
N VAL A 13 -4.92 5.44 -2.96
CA VAL A 13 -3.98 4.56 -2.26
C VAL A 13 -4.71 3.56 -1.35
N ILE A 14 -5.69 4.02 -0.57
CA ILE A 14 -6.51 3.15 0.29
C ILE A 14 -7.27 2.10 -0.53
N LYS A 15 -7.80 2.45 -1.71
CA LYS A 15 -8.44 1.48 -2.61
C LYS A 15 -7.45 0.41 -3.05
N VAL A 16 -6.23 0.80 -3.45
CA VAL A 16 -5.19 -0.14 -3.88
C VAL A 16 -4.75 -1.04 -2.72
N ILE A 17 -4.57 -0.50 -1.50
CA ILE A 17 -4.25 -1.30 -0.31
C ILE A 17 -5.31 -2.38 -0.08
N ARG A 18 -6.60 -2.05 -0.21
CA ARG A 18 -7.69 -3.04 -0.06
C ARG A 18 -7.74 -4.07 -1.19
N GLN A 19 -7.27 -3.73 -2.39
CA GLN A 19 -7.13 -4.69 -3.49
C GLN A 19 -5.94 -5.64 -3.27
N LEU A 20 -4.82 -5.12 -2.76
CA LEU A 20 -3.60 -5.90 -2.49
C LEU A 20 -3.72 -6.78 -1.24
N SER A 21 -4.48 -6.31 -0.24
CA SER A 21 -4.75 -7.02 1.01
C SER A 21 -6.27 -7.12 1.21
N PRO A 22 -6.93 -8.08 0.52
CA PRO A 22 -8.38 -8.28 0.65
C PRO A 22 -8.74 -8.65 2.09
N GLY A 23 -9.92 -8.19 2.54
CA GLY A 23 -10.41 -8.40 3.91
C GLY A 23 -10.23 -7.21 4.86
N LEU A 24 -9.38 -6.23 4.51
CA LEU A 24 -9.28 -4.98 5.26
C LEU A 24 -10.56 -4.13 5.13
N GLY A 25 -11.09 -3.70 6.27
CA GLY A 25 -12.10 -2.67 6.36
C GLY A 25 -11.56 -1.30 5.91
N LEU A 26 -12.46 -0.36 5.61
CA LEU A 26 -12.06 1.00 5.20
C LEU A 26 -11.20 1.69 6.27
N GLY A 27 -11.56 1.52 7.55
CA GLY A 27 -10.81 2.10 8.67
C GLY A 27 -9.41 1.50 8.81
N GLU A 28 -9.28 0.18 8.67
CA GLU A 28 -8.00 -0.52 8.78
C GLU A 28 -7.07 -0.18 7.62
N ALA A 29 -7.60 -0.13 6.39
CA ALA A 29 -6.82 0.26 5.23
C ALA A 29 -6.38 1.74 5.30
N LYS A 30 -7.25 2.62 5.81
CA LYS A 30 -6.89 4.02 6.10
C LYS A 30 -5.79 4.09 7.15
N ALA A 31 -5.93 3.37 8.26
CA ALA A 31 -4.91 3.34 9.32
C ALA A 31 -3.58 2.82 8.79
N LEU A 32 -3.59 1.79 7.94
CA LEU A 32 -2.39 1.24 7.33
C LEU A 32 -1.72 2.22 6.35
N ALA A 33 -2.52 2.97 5.57
CA ALA A 33 -2.02 4.01 4.68
C ALA A 33 -1.41 5.20 5.44
N ASP A 34 -1.96 5.51 6.61
CA ASP A 34 -1.54 6.61 7.49
C ASP A 34 -0.35 6.28 8.39
N THR A 35 -0.09 4.98 8.59
CA THR A 35 1.02 4.54 9.42
C THR A 35 2.30 4.62 8.62
N ALA A 36 3.16 5.57 8.95
CA ALA A 36 4.51 5.63 8.39
C ALA A 36 5.24 4.30 8.65
N GLY A 37 5.74 3.66 7.59
CA GLY A 37 6.33 2.32 7.69
C GLY A 37 5.32 1.17 7.74
N GLY A 38 4.05 1.43 7.40
CA GLY A 38 3.00 0.41 7.32
C GLY A 38 3.35 -0.68 6.31
N LYS A 39 3.34 -1.94 6.75
CA LYS A 39 3.64 -3.09 5.89
C LYS A 39 2.37 -3.51 5.13
N ILE A 40 2.34 -3.23 3.83
CA ILE A 40 1.21 -3.58 2.96
C ILE A 40 1.25 -5.06 2.56
N MET A 41 2.45 -5.57 2.26
CA MET A 41 2.66 -6.98 1.92
C MET A 41 4.01 -7.45 2.46
N THR A 42 4.05 -8.66 3.01
CA THR A 42 5.24 -9.31 3.56
C THR A 42 5.37 -10.74 3.04
N GLY A 43 6.59 -11.22 2.82
CA GLY A 43 6.83 -12.60 2.38
C GLY A 43 6.35 -12.93 0.97
N VAL A 44 6.05 -11.91 0.16
CA VAL A 44 5.68 -12.09 -1.25
C VAL A 44 6.92 -12.16 -2.13
N GLY A 45 6.82 -12.87 -3.28
CA GLY A 45 7.89 -12.92 -4.27
C GLY A 45 8.24 -11.55 -4.85
N LYS A 46 9.44 -11.42 -5.43
CA LYS A 46 9.93 -10.16 -6.03
C LYS A 46 8.96 -9.55 -7.04
N ASP A 47 8.36 -10.38 -7.90
CA ASP A 47 7.44 -9.91 -8.94
C ASP A 47 6.18 -9.31 -8.32
N ALA A 48 5.55 -10.04 -7.38
CA ALA A 48 4.39 -9.55 -6.64
C ALA A 48 4.69 -8.28 -5.83
N ALA A 49 5.87 -8.21 -5.20
CA ALA A 49 6.31 -7.02 -4.48
C ALA A 49 6.45 -5.81 -5.41
N THR A 50 7.02 -6.02 -6.60
CA THR A 50 7.27 -4.97 -7.60
C THR A 50 5.96 -4.49 -8.22
N GLU A 51 5.03 -5.40 -8.55
CA GLU A 51 3.69 -5.03 -9.02
C GLU A 51 2.90 -4.24 -7.97
N ALA A 52 2.94 -4.67 -6.71
CA ALA A 52 2.27 -3.97 -5.61
C ALA A 52 2.83 -2.56 -5.41
N LYS A 53 4.16 -2.41 -5.42
CA LYS A 53 4.81 -1.09 -5.39
C LYS A 53 4.35 -0.22 -6.55
N LYS A 54 4.37 -0.74 -7.78
CA LYS A 54 3.96 0.01 -8.97
C LYS A 54 2.51 0.50 -8.86
N LYS A 55 1.57 -0.36 -8.47
CA LYS A 55 0.16 0.02 -8.28
C LYS A 55 -0.02 1.10 -7.20
N LEU A 56 0.74 1.02 -6.11
CA LEU A 56 0.68 2.02 -5.04
C LEU A 56 1.29 3.36 -5.47
N GLU A 57 2.41 3.35 -6.19
CA GLU A 57 3.05 4.55 -6.74
C GLU A 57 2.19 5.22 -7.81
N GLU A 58 1.54 4.45 -8.69
CA GLU A 58 0.56 4.96 -9.67
C GLU A 58 -0.66 5.60 -8.98
N ALA A 59 -1.06 5.08 -7.82
CA ALA A 59 -2.09 5.68 -6.98
C ALA A 59 -1.62 6.92 -6.20
N GLY A 60 -0.32 7.22 -6.21
CA GLY A 60 0.27 8.42 -5.60
C GLY A 60 0.95 8.20 -4.25
N ALA A 61 1.15 6.95 -3.82
CA ALA A 61 1.91 6.65 -2.60
C ALA A 61 3.42 6.60 -2.86
N ALA A 62 4.22 6.99 -1.88
CA ALA A 62 5.63 6.64 -1.81
C ALA A 62 5.79 5.27 -1.12
N VAL A 63 6.40 4.30 -1.81
CA VAL A 63 6.53 2.91 -1.35
C VAL A 63 7.95 2.40 -1.47
N GLU A 64 8.39 1.65 -0.48
CA GLU A 64 9.68 0.96 -0.46
C GLU A 64 9.51 -0.56 -0.48
N LEU A 65 10.43 -1.23 -1.17
CA LEU A 65 10.57 -2.67 -1.10
C LEU A 65 11.57 -2.99 0.01
N ALA A 66 11.05 -3.46 1.14
CA ALA A 66 11.79 -4.07 2.22
C ALA A 66 11.41 -5.56 2.31
#